data_AF-A0A0H2R2G9-F1
#
_entry.id   AF-A0A0H2R2G9-F1
#
_cell.length_a   1.000
_cell.length_b   1.000
_cell.length_c   1.000
_cell.angle_alpha   90.00
_cell.angle_beta   90.00
_cell.angle_gamma   90.00
#
_symmetry.space_group_name_H-M   'P 1'
#
loop_
_entity.id
_entity.type
_entity.pdbx_description
1 polymer ?
#
loop_
_entity_poly.entity_id
_entity_poly.type
_entity_poly.pdbx_seq_one_letter_code
_entity_poly.pdbx_strand_id
1 'polypeptide(L)' 'KPAVSQDKFRTFFRYNFHVNAQSISPRNINAIEHLLRKGRRQLEQLEDPAVTDCWVGNEMKEWEVQHPGRRR' A
#
# COMPACT_ATOMS: atom_id res chain seq x y z
N LYS A 1 4.54 -9.70 -9.60
CA LYS A 1 3.38 -10.52 -9.14
C LYS A 1 2.54 -10.97 -10.34
N PRO A 2 1.78 -12.09 -10.25
CA PRO A 2 0.90 -12.56 -11.32
C PRO A 2 -0.08 -11.46 -11.77
N ALA A 3 -0.34 -11.34 -13.07
CA ALA A 3 -1.12 -10.24 -13.64
C ALA A 3 -2.49 -10.05 -12.94
N VAL A 4 -3.17 -11.16 -12.65
CA VAL A 4 -4.50 -11.20 -12.00
C VAL A 4 -4.51 -10.64 -10.57
N SER A 5 -3.36 -10.61 -9.89
CA SER A 5 -3.25 -10.16 -8.49
C SER A 5 -2.62 -8.76 -8.39
N GLN A 6 -2.04 -8.21 -9.47
CA GLN A 6 -1.29 -6.95 -9.43
C GLN A 6 -2.13 -5.79 -8.89
N ASP A 7 -3.39 -5.68 -9.32
CA ASP A 7 -4.30 -4.63 -8.88
C ASP A 7 -4.64 -4.73 -7.38
N LYS A 8 -4.75 -5.95 -6.86
CA LYS A 8 -4.94 -6.18 -5.41
C LYS A 8 -3.73 -5.67 -4.63
N PHE A 9 -2.51 -6.04 -5.05
CA PHE A 9 -1.29 -5.56 -4.40
C PHE A 9 -1.20 -4.04 -4.45
N ARG A 10 -1.49 -3.42 -5.60
CA ARG A 10 -1.49 -1.96 -5.75
C ARG A 10 -2.48 -1.29 -4.81
N THR A 11 -3.71 -1.80 -4.73
CA THR A 11 -4.76 -1.31 -3.83
C THR A 11 -4.31 -1.43 -2.38
N PHE A 12 -3.83 -2.61 -1.98
CA PHE A 12 -3.34 -2.89 -0.64
C PHE A 12 -2.25 -1.91 -0.20
N PHE A 13 -1.23 -1.70 -1.03
CA PHE A 13 -0.13 -0.79 -0.71
C PHE A 13 -0.57 0.65 -0.60
N ARG A 14 -1.35 1.13 -1.56
CA ARG A 14 -1.81 2.53 -1.58
C ARG A 14 -2.70 2.83 -0.39
N TYR A 15 -3.69 1.98 -0.12
CA TYR A 15 -4.56 2.12 1.03
C TYR A 15 -3.75 2.16 2.33
N ASN A 16 -2.88 1.16 2.56
CA ASN A 16 -2.11 1.08 3.80
C ASN A 16 -1.18 2.28 3.97
N PHE A 17 -0.52 2.75 2.91
CA PHE A 17 0.36 3.90 3.00
C PHE A 17 -0.42 5.17 3.37
N HIS A 18 -1.54 5.43 2.69
CA HIS A 18 -2.35 6.63 2.95
C HIS A 18 -2.98 6.60 4.34
N VAL A 19 -3.58 5.49 4.75
CA VAL A 19 -4.22 5.36 6.08
C VAL A 19 -3.19 5.53 7.20
N ASN A 20 -2.02 4.89 7.09
CA ASN A 20 -0.98 5.05 8.11
C ASN A 20 -0.40 6.48 8.15
N ALA A 21 -0.44 7.22 7.03
CA ALA A 21 0.05 8.58 6.97
C ALA A 21 -0.96 9.63 7.48
N GLN A 22 -2.26 9.32 7.57
CA GLN A 22 -3.31 10.29 7.96
C GLN A 22 -3.08 10.91 9.35
N SER A 23 -2.50 10.16 10.29
CA SER A 23 -2.21 10.63 11.64
C SER A 23 -0.86 11.33 11.79
N ILE A 24 -0.08 11.43 10.71
CA ILE A 24 1.29 11.96 10.74
C ILE A 24 1.31 13.34 10.12
N SER A 25 1.77 14.32 10.91
CA SER A 25 2.04 15.66 10.39
C SER A 25 3.14 15.61 9.33
N PRO A 26 2.98 16.28 8.17
CA PRO A 26 4.02 16.38 7.14
C PRO A 26 5.35 16.96 7.64
N ARG A 27 5.35 17.67 8.76
CA ARG A 27 6.56 18.24 9.38
C ARG A 27 7.31 17.24 10.26
N ASN A 28 6.70 16.09 10.59
CA ASN A 28 7.35 15.06 11.40
C ASN A 28 8.15 14.10 10.50
N ILE A 29 9.33 14.57 10.09
CA ILE A 29 10.23 13.86 9.16
C ILE A 29 10.60 12.47 9.69
N ASN A 30 10.89 12.35 10.99
CA ASN A 30 11.24 11.07 11.62
C ASN A 30 10.12 10.02 11.49
N ALA A 31 8.87 10.42 11.67
CA ALA A 31 7.72 9.54 11.52
C ALA A 31 7.49 9.12 10.06
N ILE A 32 7.71 10.04 9.12
CA ILE A 32 7.66 9.74 7.68
C ILE A 32 8.74 8.73 7.30
N GLU A 33 9.99 8.94 7.74
CA GLU A 33 11.08 7.98 7.52
C GLU A 33 10.77 6.61 8.10
N HIS A 34 10.19 6.56 9.31
CA HIS A 34 9.77 5.31 9.92
C HIS A 34 8.73 4.57 9.07
N LEU A 35 7.72 5.28 8.56
CA LEU A 35 6.73 4.70 7.64
C LEU A 35 7.36 4.20 6.34
N LEU A 36 8.31 4.94 5.77
CA LEU A 36 9.02 4.51 4.55
C LEU A 36 9.83 3.23 4.81
N ARG A 37 10.54 3.14 5.93
CA ARG A 37 11.26 1.92 6.33
C ARG A 37 10.32 0.74 6.59
N LYS A 38 9.14 1.00 7.15
CA LYS A 38 8.10 -0.03 7.34
C LYS A 38 7.55 -0.52 5.99
N GLY A 39 7.21 0.40 5.10
CA GLY A 39 6.73 0.09 3.75
C GLY A 39 7.75 -0.69 2.92
N ARG A 40 9.05 -0.35 3.02
CA ARG A 40 10.12 -1.10 2.38
C ARG A 40 10.16 -2.57 2.84
N ARG A 41 10.10 -2.81 4.16
CA ARG A 41 10.05 -4.19 4.70
C ARG A 41 8.82 -4.97 4.21
N GLN A 42 7.68 -4.29 4.08
CA GLN A 42 6.48 -4.91 3.51
C GLN A 42 6.66 -5.27 2.03
N LEU A 43 7.35 -4.43 1.24
CA LEU A 43 7.70 -4.76 -0.14
C LEU A 43 8.63 -5.96 -0.21
N GLU A 44 9.69 -6.00 0.60
CA GLU A 44 10.64 -7.12 0.65
C GLU A 44 9.95 -8.45 0.98
N GLN A 45 9.04 -8.47 1.96
CA GLN A 45 8.23 -9.65 2.28
C GLN A 45 7.31 -10.06 1.13
N LEU A 46 6.71 -9.06 0.49
CA LEU A 46 5.84 -9.28 -0.65
C LEU A 46 6.62 -9.45 -1.95
N GLU A 47 7.94 -9.43 -1.99
CA GLU A 47 8.71 -9.77 -3.20
C GLU A 47 8.96 -11.27 -3.31
N ASP A 48 8.80 -12.01 -2.20
CA ASP A 48 8.91 -13.47 -2.16
C ASP A 48 8.07 -14.12 -3.29
N PRO A 49 8.69 -14.96 -4.15
CA PRO A 49 7.99 -15.68 -5.22
C PRO A 49 6.84 -16.56 -4.73
N ALA A 50 6.89 -17.06 -3.48
CA ALA A 50 5.83 -17.85 -2.88
C ALA A 50 4.55 -17.05 -2.61
N VAL A 51 4.64 -15.72 -2.53
CA VAL A 51 3.49 -14.84 -2.31
C VAL A 51 2.86 -14.48 -3.65
N THR A 52 1.75 -15.11 -4.01
CA THR A 52 1.10 -14.92 -5.33
C THR A 52 -0.14 -14.04 -5.29
N ASP A 53 -0.76 -13.86 -4.12
CA ASP A 53 -1.97 -13.06 -3.92
C ASP A 53 -1.92 -12.30 -2.58
N CYS A 54 -2.78 -11.29 -2.44
CA CYS A 54 -3.02 -10.60 -1.18
C CYS A 54 -4.52 -10.35 -0.99
N TRP A 55 -4.94 -10.24 0.27
CA TRP A 55 -6.33 -9.96 0.59
C TRP A 55 -6.61 -8.46 0.57
N VAL A 56 -7.70 -8.08 -0.09
CA VAL A 56 -8.20 -6.71 -0.18
C VAL A 56 -9.67 -6.71 0.23
N GLY A 57 -9.95 -6.11 1.39
CA GLY A 57 -11.30 -5.96 1.94
C GLY A 57 -12.15 -4.94 1.17
N ASN A 58 -13.44 -4.88 1.49
CA ASN A 58 -14.38 -3.95 0.82
C ASN A 58 -13.99 -2.49 1.04
N GLU A 59 -13.61 -2.10 2.24
CA GLU A 59 -13.14 -0.75 2.56
C GLU A 59 -11.98 -0.30 1.65
N MET A 60 -11.01 -1.18 1.41
CA MET A 60 -9.87 -0.87 0.55
C MET A 60 -10.28 -0.67 -0.92
N LYS A 61 -11.27 -1.44 -1.38
CA LYS A 61 -11.83 -1.30 -2.73
C LYS A 61 -12.59 0.02 -2.87
N GLU A 62 -13.42 0.35 -1.88
CA GLU A 62 -14.17 1.61 -1.82
C GLU A 62 -13.22 2.82 -1.78
N TRP A 63 -12.15 2.72 -0.99
CA TRP A 63 -11.10 3.74 -0.92
C TRP A 63 -10.42 3.96 -2.27
N GLU A 64 -10.08 2.89 -3.00
CA GLU A 64 -9.44 2.97 -4.32
C GLU A 64 -10.36 3.60 -5.38
N VAL A 65 -11.67 3.35 -5.30
CA VAL A 65 -12.66 4.01 -6.18
C VAL A 65 -12.72 5.51 -5.92
N GLN A 66 -12.61 5.94 -4.66
CA GLN A 66 -12.60 7.36 -4.28
C GLN A 66 -11.26 8.04 -4.55
N HIS A 67 -10.16 7.28 -4.57
CA HIS A 67 -8.80 7.76 -4.77
C HIS A 67 -8.15 7.07 -5.97
N PRO A 68 -8.72 7.18 -7.19
CA PRO A 68 -8.15 6.52 -8.35
C PRO A 68 -6.72 7.04 -8.53
N GLY A 69 -5.76 6.12 -8.61
CA GLY A 69 -4.38 6.50 -8.84
C GLY A 69 -4.30 7.27 -10.15
N ARG A 70 -3.36 8.23 -10.28
CA ARG A 70 -3.07 8.85 -11.58
C ARG A 70 -2.76 7.72 -12.58
N ARG A 71 -3.74 7.39 -13.43
CA ARG A 71 -3.54 6.52 -14.58
C ARG A 71 -2.79 7.38 -15.58
N ARG A 72 -1.48 7.14 -15.70
CA ARG A 72 -0.70 7.65 -16.82
C ARG A 72 -0.97 6.77 -18.03
#